data_AF-A0A2P1TL48-F1
#
_entry.id   AF-A0A2P1TL48-F1
#
_cell.length_a   1.000
_cell.length_b   1.000
_cell.length_c   1.000
_cell.angle_alpha   90.00
_cell.angle_beta   90.00
_cell.angle_gamma   90.00
#
_symmetry.space_group_name_H-M   'P 1'
#
loop_
_entity.id
_entity.type
_entity.pdbx_description
1 polymer ?
#
loop_
_entity_poly.entity_id
_entity_poly.type
_entity_poly.pdbx_seq_one_letter_code
_entity_poly.pdbx_strand_id
1 'polypeptide(L)' 'MVEIKINSEIIKLDSFLKWSGATTLGSEAKFFIQNGEVKVNGEIEKRRGRKLKIGDLIEFNNETYKII' A
#
# COMPACT_ATOMS: atom_id res chain seq x y z
N MET A 1 12.95 -3.77 3.70
CA MET A 1 11.62 -4.34 3.95
C MET A 1 11.11 -3.76 5.26
N VAL A 2 9.94 -3.12 5.24
CA VAL A 2 9.36 -2.38 6.37
C VAL A 2 8.13 -3.14 6.86
N GLU A 3 8.07 -3.43 8.16
CA GLU A 3 6.91 -4.08 8.76
C GLU A 3 5.93 -3.04 9.28
N ILE A 4 4.68 -3.11 8.83
CA ILE A 4 3.61 -2.18 9.21
C ILE A 4 2.53 -2.93 9.96
N LYS A 5 2.37 -2.57 11.24
CA LYS A 5 1.25 -3.05 12.05
C LYS A 5 -0.01 -2.26 11.70
N ILE A 6 -1.10 -3.00 11.48
CA ILE A 6 -2.44 -2.42 11.33
C ILE A 6 -3.31 -2.85 12.50
N ASN A 7 -4.16 -1.95 12.98
CA ASN A 7 -5.04 -2.21 14.14
C ASN A 7 -6.37 -2.85 13.72
N SER A 8 -6.53 -3.17 12.45
CA SER A 8 -7.73 -3.75 11.85
C SER A 8 -7.34 -4.99 11.04
N GLU A 9 -8.29 -5.90 10.82
CA GLU A 9 -8.04 -7.07 9.96
C GLU A 9 -7.78 -6.69 8.49
N ILE A 10 -8.27 -5.51 8.09
CA ILE A 10 -8.22 -5.02 6.72
C ILE A 10 -7.88 -3.53 6.71
N ILE A 11 -7.06 -3.11 5.76
CA ILE A 11 -6.82 -1.71 5.40
C ILE A 11 -6.95 -1.54 3.87
N LYS A 12 -7.36 -0.37 3.38
CA LYS A 12 -7.38 -0.08 1.92
C LYS A 12 -5.98 0.34 1.46
N LEU A 13 -5.60 0.02 0.23
CA LEU A 13 -4.28 0.34 -0.32
C LEU A 13 -3.94 1.83 -0.25
N ASP A 14 -4.85 2.73 -0.65
CA ASP A 14 -4.58 4.18 -0.57
C ASP A 14 -4.41 4.69 0.87
N SER A 15 -5.18 4.13 1.79
CA SER A 15 -5.09 4.42 3.21
C SER A 15 -3.81 3.85 3.82
N PHE A 16 -3.38 2.67 3.37
CA PHE A 16 -2.15 2.03 3.79
C PHE A 16 -0.91 2.82 3.37
N LEU A 17 -0.83 3.31 2.12
CA LEU A 17 0.30 4.11 1.66
C LEU A 17 0.47 5.40 2.48
N LYS A 18 -0.65 6.03 2.85
CA LYS A 18 -0.61 7.17 3.78
C LYS A 18 -0.22 6.74 5.20
N TRP A 19 -0.82 5.67 5.71
CA TRP A 19 -0.61 5.20 7.09
C TRP A 19 0.83 4.75 7.34
N SER A 20 1.43 4.05 6.38
CA SER A 20 2.81 3.58 6.42
C SER A 20 3.85 4.70 6.26
N GLY A 21 3.42 5.92 5.91
CA GLY A 21 4.32 7.02 5.59
C GLY A 21 4.93 6.95 4.19
N ALA A 22 4.55 5.95 3.38
CA ALA A 22 5.02 5.80 2.00
C ALA A 22 4.62 7.00 1.11
N THR A 23 3.50 7.64 1.43
CA THR A 23 3.05 8.90 0.81
C THR A 23 2.67 9.91 1.87
N THR A 24 2.89 11.20 1.61
CA THR A 24 2.58 12.28 2.55
C THR A 24 1.08 12.59 2.55
N LEU A 25 0.44 12.51 1.38
CA LEU A 25 -0.97 12.85 1.20
C LEU A 25 -1.75 11.71 0.54
N GLY A 26 -3.04 11.59 0.88
CA GLY A 26 -3.93 10.61 0.24
C GLY A 26 -4.15 10.86 -1.25
N SER A 27 -3.98 12.10 -1.72
CA SER A 27 -4.01 12.45 -3.14
C SER A 27 -2.81 11.88 -3.90
N GLU A 28 -1.62 11.84 -3.29
CA GLU A 28 -0.42 11.23 -3.87
C GLU A 28 -0.61 9.71 -4.03
N ALA A 29 -1.11 9.05 -2.98
CA ALA A 29 -1.44 7.63 -3.03
C ALA A 29 -2.37 7.29 -4.21
N LYS A 30 -3.40 8.12 -4.45
CA LYS A 30 -4.27 7.98 -5.63
C LYS A 30 -3.47 8.01 -6.93
N PHE A 31 -2.59 9.00 -7.10
CA PHE A 31 -1.83 9.22 -8.32
C PHE A 31 -0.91 8.03 -8.63
N PHE A 32 -0.09 7.62 -7.66
CA PHE A 32 0.84 6.49 -7.82
C PHE A 32 0.14 5.17 -8.11
N ILE A 33 -0.96 4.89 -7.41
CA ILE A 33 -1.77 3.70 -7.66
C ILE A 33 -2.32 3.72 -9.09
N GLN A 34 -2.93 4.83 -9.54
CA GLN A 34 -3.52 4.91 -10.87
C GLN A 34 -2.49 4.83 -12.01
N ASN A 35 -1.28 5.34 -11.77
CA ASN A 35 -0.16 5.23 -12.71
C ASN A 35 0.44 3.81 -12.77
N GLY A 36 0.09 2.92 -11.83
CA GLY A 36 0.64 1.57 -11.78
C GLY A 36 2.04 1.51 -11.17
N GLU A 37 2.38 2.47 -10.32
CA GLU A 37 3.67 2.54 -9.63
C GLU A 37 3.70 1.71 -8.33
N VAL A 38 2.58 1.08 -7.99
CA VAL A 38 2.41 0.27 -6.79
C VAL A 38 2.13 -1.18 -7.19
N LYS A 39 2.81 -2.13 -6.53
CA LYS A 39 2.49 -3.55 -6.64
C LYS A 39 1.96 -4.09 -5.32
N VAL A 40 1.04 -5.04 -5.41
CA VAL A 40 0.57 -5.82 -4.26
C VAL A 40 0.80 -7.29 -4.60
N ASN A 41 1.59 -7.97 -3.78
CA ASN A 41 1.97 -9.37 -3.96
C ASN A 41 2.58 -9.65 -5.35
N GLY A 42 3.42 -8.74 -5.85
CA GLY A 42 4.12 -8.86 -7.14
C GLY A 42 3.33 -8.38 -8.36
N GLU A 43 2.03 -8.07 -8.24
CA GLU A 43 1.20 -7.59 -9.34
C GLU A 43 0.95 -6.08 -9.25
N ILE A 44 1.03 -5.38 -10.38
CA ILE A 44 0.69 -3.94 -10.45
C ILE A 44 -0.79 -3.77 -10.08
N GLU A 45 -1.07 -2.98 -9.04
CA GLU A 45 -2.42 -2.71 -8.56
C GLU A 45 -2.80 -1.26 -8.85
N LYS A 46 -3.91 -1.07 -9.58
CA LYS A 46 -4.44 0.25 -9.95
C LYS A 46 -5.72 0.62 -9.18
N ARG A 47 -6.22 -0.27 -8.33
CA ARG A 47 -7.41 -0.05 -7.51
C ARG A 47 -7.01 0.46 -6.13
N ARG A 48 -7.29 1.74 -5.90
CA ARG A 48 -7.12 2.40 -4.60
C ARG A 48 -7.82 1.67 -3.44
N GLY A 49 -9.02 1.16 -3.72
CA GLY A 49 -9.86 0.45 -2.76
C GLY A 49 -9.49 -1.02 -2.57
N ARG A 50 -8.35 -1.49 -3.10
CA ARG A 50 -7.86 -2.84 -2.84
C ARG A 50 -7.76 -3.03 -1.33
N LYS A 51 -8.45 -4.05 -0.82
CA LYS A 51 -8.39 -4.47 0.58
C LYS A 51 -7.10 -5.27 0.77
N LEU A 52 -6.29 -4.83 1.71
CA LEU A 52 -5.06 -5.47 2.15
C LEU A 52 -5.28 -6.12 3.51
N LYS A 53 -4.59 -7.23 3.76
CA LYS A 53 -4.67 -8.03 4.98
C LYS A 53 -3.27 -8.31 5.53
N ILE A 54 -3.22 -8.81 6.76
CA ILE A 54 -1.99 -9.33 7.37
C ILE A 54 -1.33 -10.33 6.42
N GLY A 55 -0.03 -10.16 6.19
CA GLY A 55 0.77 -10.95 5.27
C GLY A 55 0.91 -10.38 3.86
N ASP A 56 0.07 -9.42 3.45
CA ASP A 56 0.20 -8.79 2.14
C ASP A 56 1.52 -8.00 2.03
N LEU A 57 2.12 -8.05 0.85
CA LEU A 57 3.33 -7.34 0.48
C LEU A 57 2.99 -6.22 -0.50
N ILE A 58 3.48 -5.03 -0.22
CA ILE A 58 3.27 -3.83 -1.02
C ILE A 58 4.63 -3.31 -1.47
N GLU A 59 4.82 -3.13 -2.76
CA GLU A 59 6.05 -2.55 -3.32
C GLU A 59 5.74 -1.18 -3.90
N PHE A 60 6.52 -0.18 -3.49
CA PHE A 60 6.40 1.20 -3.95
C PHE A 60 7.73 1.93 -3.72
N ASN A 61 8.16 2.77 -4.67
CA ASN A 61 9.41 3.57 -4.56
C ASN A 61 10.66 2.76 -4.15
N ASN A 62 10.84 1.55 -4.70
CA ASN A 62 11.92 0.61 -4.35
C ASN A 62 11.92 0.14 -2.89
N GLU A 63 10.86 0.41 -2.14
CA GLU A 63 10.62 -0.14 -0.81
C GLU A 63 9.56 -1.24 -0.87
N THR A 64 9.69 -2.20 0.05
CA THR A 64 8.71 -3.27 0.24
C THR A 64 8.18 -3.18 1.65
N TYR A 65 6.86 -3.09 1.78
CA TYR A 65 6.14 -3.06 3.04
C TYR A 65 5.41 -4.39 3.24
N LYS A 66 5.49 -4.96 4.44
CA LYS A 66 4.74 -6.14 4.84
C LYS A 66 3.78 -5.80 5.95
N ILE A 67 2.53 -6.21 5.78
CA ILE A 67 1.52 -6.05 6.84
C ILE A 67 1.71 -7.18 7.85
N ILE A 68 1.87 -6.80 9.13
CA ILE A 68 2.01 -7.72 10.27
C ILE A 68 0.95 -7.46 11.34
#